data_AF-A0A6C0KHU3-F1
#
_entry.id   AF-A0A6C0KHU3-F1
#
_cell.length_a   1.000
_cell.length_b   1.000
_cell.length_c   1.000
_cell.angle_alpha   90.00
_cell.angle_beta   90.00
_cell.angle_gamma   90.00
#
_symmetry.space_group_name_H-M   'P 1'
#
loop_
_entity.id
_entity.type
_entity.pdbx_description
1 polymer ?
#
loop_
_entity_poly.entity_id
_entity_poly.type
_entity_poly.pdbx_seq_one_letter_code
_entity_poly.pdbx_strand_id
1 'polypeptide(L)'
;MDYKLLIPSIIKVILCYFIFNSDTISFYMKIIYFYLTDTILDCVIPILLHGKSIFNNELCRSRDYLFIDKISDTFCYIFLLDYIYKSKEIEAKYTQVLLYLFIFRFIGTLISFNKGEKKVLFFFPNFFLELSILFNIFTHYKIDNIYKIGLTMIVILLKVFQEYLMHYENLSIEEIINIISI
;
A
#
# COMPACT_ATOMS: atom_id res chain seq x y z
N MET A 1 20.37 -0.29 -13.78
CA MET A 1 18.91 -0.35 -13.57
C MET A 1 18.50 -1.81 -13.73
N ASP A 2 18.01 -2.43 -12.66
CA ASP A 2 17.73 -3.87 -12.65
C ASP A 2 16.35 -4.15 -13.28
N TYR A 3 16.33 -4.59 -14.54
CA TYR A 3 15.10 -4.80 -15.33
C TYR A 3 14.11 -5.80 -14.69
N LYS A 4 14.61 -6.63 -13.79
CA LYS A 4 13.86 -7.64 -13.05
C LYS A 4 12.69 -7.07 -12.25
N LEU A 5 12.79 -5.83 -11.80
CA LEU A 5 11.79 -5.16 -10.95
C LEU A 5 10.93 -4.16 -11.72
N LEU A 6 11.45 -3.62 -12.82
CA LEU A 6 10.70 -2.70 -13.68
C LEU A 6 9.47 -3.38 -14.30
N ILE A 7 9.61 -4.64 -14.74
CA ILE A 7 8.54 -5.39 -15.39
C ILE A 7 7.36 -5.64 -14.42
N PRO A 8 7.55 -6.20 -13.21
CA PRO A 8 6.48 -6.33 -12.22
C PRO A 8 5.76 -5.01 -11.90
N SER A 9 6.50 -3.91 -11.72
CA SER A 9 5.90 -2.60 -11.43
C SER A 9 5.10 -2.02 -12.60
N ILE A 10 5.54 -2.21 -13.85
CA ILE A 10 4.75 -1.83 -15.03
C ILE A 10 3.48 -2.68 -15.11
N ILE A 11 3.59 -4.00 -14.92
CA ILE A 11 2.45 -4.91 -14.90
C ILE A 11 1.46 -4.49 -13.80
N LYS A 12 1.95 -4.13 -12.60
CA LYS A 12 1.14 -3.61 -11.49
C LYS A 12 0.31 -2.41 -11.91
N VAL A 13 0.93 -1.38 -12.49
CA VAL A 13 0.24 -0.17 -12.94
C VAL A 13 -0.81 -0.48 -14.02
N ILE A 14 -0.48 -1.35 -14.98
CA ILE A 14 -1.41 -1.77 -16.03
C ILE A 14 -2.61 -2.52 -15.43
N LEU A 15 -2.38 -3.45 -14.50
CA LEU A 15 -3.44 -4.18 -13.81
C LEU A 15 -4.31 -3.25 -12.96
N CYS A 16 -3.72 -2.34 -12.19
CA CYS A 16 -4.45 -1.30 -11.45
C CYS A 16 -5.38 -0.53 -12.39
N TYR A 17 -4.87 -0.09 -13.54
CA TYR A 17 -5.67 0.62 -14.54
C TYR A 17 -6.86 -0.20 -15.02
N PHE A 18 -6.66 -1.48 -15.37
CA PHE A 18 -7.76 -2.35 -15.82
C PHE A 18 -8.77 -2.64 -14.70
N ILE A 19 -8.32 -2.89 -13.47
CA ILE A 19 -9.19 -3.13 -12.32
C ILE A 19 -10.11 -1.93 -12.10
N PHE A 20 -9.56 -0.71 -12.06
CA PHE A 20 -10.35 0.47 -11.75
C PHE A 20 -11.25 0.94 -12.91
N ASN A 21 -10.85 0.72 -14.17
CA ASN A 21 -11.67 1.04 -15.34
C ASN A 21 -12.67 -0.05 -15.74
N SER A 22 -12.67 -1.22 -15.07
CA SER A 22 -13.62 -2.28 -15.38
C SER A 22 -15.00 -1.98 -14.82
N ASP A 23 -16.03 -1.94 -15.66
CA ASP A 23 -17.42 -1.78 -15.21
C ASP A 23 -18.03 -3.06 -14.64
N THR A 24 -17.38 -4.21 -14.86
CA THR A 24 -17.92 -5.52 -14.43
C THR A 24 -17.57 -5.86 -12.98
N ILE A 25 -16.55 -5.23 -12.42
CA ILE A 25 -16.07 -5.50 -11.06
C ILE A 25 -16.76 -4.54 -10.10
N SER A 26 -17.37 -5.06 -9.03
CA SER A 26 -17.97 -4.22 -7.99
C SER A 26 -16.92 -3.40 -7.25
N PHE A 27 -17.32 -2.26 -6.70
CA PHE A 27 -16.43 -1.35 -5.95
C PHE A 27 -15.61 -2.07 -4.88
N TYR A 28 -16.27 -2.91 -4.07
CA TYR A 28 -15.62 -3.72 -3.03
C TYR A 28 -14.57 -4.67 -3.60
N MET A 29 -14.90 -5.37 -4.70
CA MET A 29 -13.97 -6.30 -5.33
C MET A 29 -12.79 -5.58 -5.98
N LYS A 30 -12.96 -4.36 -6.49
CA LYS A 30 -11.83 -3.57 -7.04
C LYS A 30 -10.79 -3.26 -5.97
N ILE A 31 -11.21 -2.85 -4.77
CA ILE A 31 -10.27 -2.56 -3.69
C ILE A 31 -9.56 -3.84 -3.22
N ILE A 32 -10.29 -4.97 -3.11
CA ILE A 32 -9.68 -6.27 -2.79
C ILE A 32 -8.68 -6.69 -3.85
N TYR A 33 -9.04 -6.64 -5.14
CA TYR A 33 -8.14 -7.00 -6.22
C TYR A 33 -6.92 -6.09 -6.26
N PHE A 34 -7.09 -4.81 -5.96
CA PHE A 34 -5.96 -3.90 -5.84
C PHE A 34 -4.99 -4.34 -4.73
N TYR A 35 -5.50 -4.65 -3.54
CA TYR A 35 -4.69 -5.13 -2.42
C TYR A 35 -3.98 -6.46 -2.72
N LEU A 36 -4.68 -7.40 -3.38
CA LEU A 36 -4.09 -8.66 -3.81
C LEU A 36 -3.00 -8.45 -4.87
N THR A 37 -3.24 -7.53 -5.81
CA THR A 37 -2.28 -7.18 -6.87
C THR A 37 -1.00 -6.62 -6.26
N ASP A 38 -1.13 -5.73 -5.27
CA ASP A 38 -0.03 -5.17 -4.49
C ASP A 38 0.79 -6.29 -3.80
N THR A 39 0.12 -7.13 -3.02
CA THR A 39 0.77 -8.22 -2.26
C THR A 39 1.45 -9.25 -3.17
N ILE A 40 0.80 -9.65 -4.26
CA ILE A 40 1.31 -10.69 -5.16
C ILE A 40 2.50 -10.18 -5.98
N LEU A 41 2.41 -8.97 -6.53
CA LEU A 41 3.46 -8.43 -7.41
C LEU A 41 4.68 -7.97 -6.64
N ASP A 42 4.51 -7.44 -5.43
CA ASP A 42 5.63 -6.88 -4.68
C ASP A 42 6.37 -7.95 -3.87
N CYS A 43 5.67 -9.00 -3.42
CA CYS A 43 6.25 -10.05 -2.59
C CYS A 43 6.36 -11.39 -3.31
N VAL A 44 5.26 -11.92 -3.86
CA VAL A 44 5.20 -13.32 -4.31
C VAL A 44 5.96 -13.53 -5.62
N ILE A 45 5.74 -12.68 -6.62
CA ILE A 45 6.35 -12.82 -7.94
C ILE A 45 7.89 -12.68 -7.88
N PRO A 46 8.46 -11.71 -7.16
CA PRO A 46 9.91 -11.63 -6.99
C PRO A 46 10.51 -12.89 -6.33
N ILE A 47 9.84 -13.46 -5.32
CA ILE A 47 10.27 -14.72 -4.68
C ILE A 47 10.25 -15.88 -5.68
N LEU A 48 9.19 -16.00 -6.48
CA LEU A 48 9.06 -17.07 -7.47
C LEU A 48 10.07 -16.97 -8.61
N LEU A 49 10.29 -15.77 -9.14
CA LEU A 49 11.16 -15.56 -10.30
C LEU A 49 12.65 -15.62 -9.96
N HIS A 50 13.01 -15.32 -8.72
CA HIS A 50 14.41 -15.12 -8.36
C HIS A 50 14.88 -15.90 -7.13
N GLY A 51 13.99 -16.69 -6.52
CA GLY A 51 14.28 -17.46 -5.33
C GLY A 51 14.40 -16.59 -4.06
N LYS A 52 14.48 -17.26 -2.91
CA LYS A 52 14.62 -16.58 -1.59
C LYS A 52 15.90 -15.74 -1.46
N SER A 53 16.94 -16.01 -2.25
CA SER A 53 18.23 -15.33 -2.13
C SER A 53 18.21 -13.86 -2.54
N ILE A 54 17.23 -13.40 -3.35
CA ILE A 54 17.08 -11.97 -3.68
C ILE A 54 16.44 -11.18 -2.52
N PHE A 55 15.70 -11.86 -1.64
CA PHE A 55 15.23 -11.29 -0.38
C PHE A 55 16.34 -11.16 0.68
N ASN A 56 17.58 -11.61 0.39
CA ASN A 56 18.75 -11.18 1.16
C ASN A 56 18.99 -9.69 0.89
N ASN A 57 18.17 -8.85 1.52
CA ASN A 57 18.28 -7.43 1.85
C ASN A 57 18.84 -6.43 0.81
N GLU A 58 19.82 -6.74 -0.02
CA GLU A 58 20.52 -5.78 -0.88
C GLU A 58 19.66 -5.26 -2.03
N LEU A 59 18.87 -6.11 -2.68
CA LEU A 59 18.04 -5.71 -3.83
C LEU A 59 16.83 -4.88 -3.41
N CYS A 60 16.08 -5.33 -2.40
CA CYS A 60 14.98 -4.56 -1.80
C CYS A 60 15.46 -3.32 -1.05
N ARG A 61 16.74 -3.22 -0.68
CA ARG A 61 17.33 -1.99 -0.09
C ARG A 61 17.89 -1.04 -1.12
N SER A 62 18.04 -1.46 -2.38
CA SER A 62 18.56 -0.59 -3.43
C SER A 62 17.68 0.66 -3.61
N ARG A 63 18.34 1.77 -3.98
CA ARG A 63 17.68 3.04 -4.26
C ARG A 63 16.76 2.93 -5.48
N ASP A 64 17.21 2.21 -6.50
CA ASP A 64 16.45 1.98 -7.73
C ASP A 64 15.14 1.22 -7.46
N TYR A 65 15.19 0.16 -6.63
CA TYR A 65 13.99 -0.57 -6.23
C TYR A 65 13.00 0.34 -5.50
N LEU A 66 13.47 1.09 -4.49
CA LEU A 66 12.62 2.02 -3.74
C LEU A 66 11.95 3.02 -4.66
N PHE A 67 12.67 3.53 -5.65
CA PHE A 67 12.16 4.51 -6.59
C PHE A 67 11.06 3.95 -7.49
N ILE A 68 11.33 2.81 -8.14
CA ILE A 68 10.38 2.17 -9.07
C ILE A 68 9.10 1.77 -8.33
N ASP A 69 9.26 1.10 -7.18
CA ASP A 69 8.17 0.64 -6.32
C ASP A 69 7.25 1.80 -5.91
N LYS A 70 7.83 2.86 -5.34
CA LYS A 70 7.07 4.02 -4.84
C LYS A 70 6.41 4.84 -5.95
N ILE A 71 6.97 4.85 -7.16
CA ILE A 71 6.31 5.44 -8.33
C ILE A 71 5.11 4.59 -8.75
N SER A 72 5.27 3.26 -8.86
CA SER A 72 4.15 2.39 -9.20
C SER A 72 3.01 2.48 -8.18
N ASP A 73 3.32 2.52 -6.88
CA ASP A 73 2.34 2.75 -5.81
C ASP A 73 1.59 4.06 -6.02
N THR A 74 2.31 5.15 -6.30
CA THR A 74 1.73 6.48 -6.49
C THR A 74 0.73 6.47 -7.65
N PHE A 75 1.07 5.85 -8.78
CA PHE A 75 0.14 5.74 -9.91
C PHE A 75 -1.10 4.91 -9.57
N CYS A 76 -0.93 3.76 -8.91
CA CYS A 76 -2.07 2.95 -8.50
C CYS A 76 -2.97 3.69 -7.49
N TYR A 77 -2.39 4.48 -6.57
CA TYR A 77 -3.17 5.30 -5.64
C TYR A 77 -3.91 6.44 -6.33
N ILE A 78 -3.32 7.05 -7.36
CA ILE A 78 -4.02 8.02 -8.21
C ILE A 78 -5.23 7.36 -8.87
N PHE A 79 -5.10 6.16 -9.43
CA PHE A 79 -6.22 5.44 -10.04
C PHE A 79 -7.31 5.08 -9.03
N LEU A 80 -6.93 4.61 -7.84
CA LEU A 80 -7.88 4.34 -6.76
C LEU A 80 -8.61 5.62 -6.32
N LEU A 81 -7.90 6.73 -6.14
CA LEU A 81 -8.48 8.00 -5.70
C LEU A 81 -9.42 8.60 -6.76
N ASP A 82 -9.01 8.58 -8.03
CA ASP A 82 -9.86 8.99 -9.15
C ASP A 82 -11.14 8.15 -9.22
N TYR A 83 -11.02 6.84 -9.04
CA TYR A 83 -12.17 5.94 -8.99
C TYR A 83 -13.10 6.23 -7.80
N ILE A 84 -12.57 6.39 -6.58
CA ILE A 84 -13.36 6.75 -5.39
C ILE A 84 -14.10 8.08 -5.60
N TYR A 85 -13.44 9.06 -6.22
CA TYR A 85 -14.05 10.36 -6.50
C TYR A 85 -15.18 10.27 -7.53
N LYS A 86 -15.01 9.45 -8.58
CA LYS A 86 -16.00 9.24 -9.63
C LYS A 86 -17.19 8.40 -9.17
N SER A 87 -16.95 7.33 -8.41
CA SER A 87 -18.02 6.41 -7.97
C SER A 87 -18.98 7.06 -6.98
N LYS A 88 -18.49 8.01 -6.17
CA LYS A 88 -19.23 8.65 -5.06
C LYS A 88 -19.82 7.64 -4.06
N GLU A 89 -19.29 6.42 -4.03
CA GLU A 89 -19.78 5.37 -3.13
C GLU A 89 -19.31 5.59 -1.70
N ILE A 90 -18.18 6.27 -1.49
CA ILE A 90 -17.68 6.64 -0.18
C ILE A 90 -18.18 8.04 0.18
N GLU A 91 -18.60 8.25 1.44
CA GLU A 91 -19.02 9.57 1.93
C GLU A 91 -17.95 10.64 1.67
N ALA A 92 -18.36 11.83 1.22
CA ALA A 92 -17.44 12.91 0.85
C ALA A 92 -16.42 13.26 1.96
N LYS A 93 -16.83 13.17 3.23
CA LYS A 93 -15.94 13.40 4.38
C LYS A 93 -14.76 12.42 4.42
N TYR A 94 -15.00 11.14 4.11
CA TYR A 94 -13.97 10.11 4.08
C TYR A 94 -13.10 10.26 2.83
N THR A 95 -13.70 10.60 1.68
CA THR A 95 -12.93 10.90 0.46
C THR A 95 -11.95 12.06 0.66
N GLN A 96 -12.33 13.10 1.41
CA GLN A 96 -11.42 14.18 1.80
C GLN A 96 -10.27 13.68 2.68
N VAL A 97 -10.55 12.84 3.68
CA VAL A 97 -9.52 12.22 4.52
C VAL A 97 -8.53 11.40 3.66
N LEU A 98 -9.04 10.59 2.73
CA LEU A 98 -8.19 9.80 1.82
C LEU A 98 -7.32 10.69 0.93
N LEU A 99 -7.85 11.80 0.41
CA LEU A 99 -7.07 12.77 -0.35
C LEU A 99 -5.93 13.36 0.51
N TYR A 100 -6.19 13.76 1.75
CA TYR A 100 -5.16 14.27 2.65
C TYR A 100 -4.08 13.22 2.95
N LEU A 101 -4.47 11.97 3.18
CA LEU A 101 -3.53 10.86 3.41
C LEU A 101 -2.66 10.57 2.19
N PHE A 102 -3.25 10.60 0.99
CA PHE A 102 -2.52 10.46 -0.26
C PHE A 102 -1.48 11.58 -0.43
N ILE A 103 -1.88 12.85 -0.24
CA ILE A 103 -0.96 14.00 -0.34
C ILE A 103 0.15 13.89 0.72
N PHE A 104 -0.21 13.54 1.95
CA PHE A 104 0.75 13.34 3.04
C PHE A 104 1.79 12.29 2.68
N ARG A 105 1.36 11.11 2.19
CA ARG A 105 2.28 10.06 1.74
C ARG A 105 3.11 10.49 0.54
N PHE A 106 2.51 11.19 -0.43
CA PHE A 106 3.20 11.67 -1.63
C PHE A 106 4.33 12.64 -1.28
N ILE A 107 4.09 13.59 -0.37
CA ILE A 107 5.13 14.48 0.16
C ILE A 107 6.26 13.68 0.82
N GLY A 108 5.92 12.69 1.65
CA GLY A 108 6.90 11.78 2.26
C GLY A 108 7.78 11.06 1.23
N THR A 109 7.17 10.56 0.16
CA THR A 109 7.87 9.92 -0.96
C THR A 109 8.83 10.89 -1.65
N LEU A 110 8.40 12.13 -1.94
CA LEU A 110 9.26 13.14 -2.56
C LEU A 110 10.47 13.49 -1.67
N ILE A 111 10.25 13.66 -0.36
CA ILE A 111 11.34 13.93 0.60
C ILE A 111 12.30 12.72 0.66
N SER A 112 11.76 11.50 0.69
CA SER A 112 12.55 10.27 0.68
C SER A 112 13.41 10.14 -0.58
N PHE A 113 12.92 10.53 -1.76
CA PHE A 113 13.69 10.49 -3.00
C PHE A 113 14.83 11.49 -3.02
N ASN A 114 14.60 12.69 -2.50
CA ASN A 114 15.61 13.74 -2.40
C ASN A 114 16.72 13.38 -1.41
N LYS A 115 16.37 12.83 -0.23
CA LYS A 115 17.34 12.44 0.80
C LYS A 115 18.01 11.09 0.52
N GLY A 116 17.36 10.19 -0.23
CA GLY A 116 17.82 8.81 -0.43
C GLY A 116 17.68 7.92 0.80
N GLU A 117 16.97 8.37 1.84
CA GLU A 117 16.85 7.69 3.12
C GLU A 117 15.45 7.08 3.30
N LYS A 118 15.39 5.74 3.40
CA LYS A 118 14.12 5.00 3.61
C LYS A 118 13.42 5.34 4.92
N LYS A 119 14.19 5.70 5.96
CA LYS A 119 13.67 6.03 7.29
C LYS A 119 12.71 7.22 7.28
N VAL A 120 12.79 8.08 6.28
CA VAL A 120 11.83 9.18 6.10
C VAL A 120 10.41 8.62 5.96
N LEU A 121 10.22 7.51 5.24
CA LEU A 121 8.90 6.94 4.96
C LEU A 121 8.18 6.43 6.21
N PHE A 122 8.91 6.11 7.28
CA PHE A 122 8.33 5.77 8.59
C PHE A 122 7.55 6.95 9.20
N PHE A 123 8.01 8.18 9.00
CA PHE A 123 7.31 9.39 9.47
C PHE A 123 6.13 9.77 8.57
N PHE A 124 6.03 9.15 7.40
CA PHE A 124 4.94 9.32 6.44
C PHE A 124 4.26 7.98 6.16
N PRO A 125 3.78 7.26 7.20
CA PRO A 125 3.22 5.93 7.04
C PRO A 125 2.06 5.95 6.04
N ASN A 126 1.96 4.90 5.24
CA ASN A 126 0.94 4.85 4.21
C ASN A 126 -0.39 4.35 4.77
N PHE A 127 -1.19 5.21 5.39
CA PHE A 127 -2.54 4.81 5.86
C PHE A 127 -3.61 4.83 4.76
N PHE A 128 -3.28 5.34 3.58
CA PHE A 128 -4.25 5.59 2.51
C PHE A 128 -4.97 4.31 2.10
N LEU A 129 -4.23 3.22 1.90
CA LEU A 129 -4.78 1.97 1.42
C LEU A 129 -5.68 1.29 2.45
N GLU A 130 -5.21 1.12 3.68
CA GLU A 130 -5.94 0.43 4.74
C GLU A 130 -7.21 1.19 5.13
N LEU A 131 -7.13 2.53 5.20
CA LEU A 131 -8.30 3.35 5.48
C LEU A 131 -9.28 3.41 4.30
N SER A 132 -8.82 3.27 3.05
CA SER A 132 -9.73 3.15 1.91
C SER A 132 -10.61 1.90 1.99
N ILE A 133 -10.03 0.76 2.41
CA ILE A 133 -10.75 -0.49 2.67
C ILE A 133 -11.72 -0.29 3.83
N LEU A 134 -11.24 0.29 4.94
CA LEU A 134 -12.06 0.47 6.13
C LEU A 134 -13.26 1.40 5.87
N PHE A 135 -13.07 2.51 5.16
CA PHE A 135 -14.14 3.44 4.83
C PHE A 135 -15.13 2.85 3.83
N ASN A 136 -14.69 1.99 2.91
CA ASN A 136 -15.58 1.18 2.08
C ASN A 136 -16.46 0.28 2.96
N ILE A 137 -15.87 -0.47 3.90
CA ILE A 137 -16.61 -1.32 4.86
C ILE A 137 -17.62 -0.49 5.65
N PHE A 138 -17.24 0.69 6.15
CA PHE A 138 -18.14 1.57 6.91
C PHE A 138 -19.33 2.10 6.10
N THR A 139 -19.16 2.20 4.78
CA THR A 139 -20.23 2.68 3.90
C THR A 139 -21.15 1.54 3.48
N HIS A 140 -20.58 0.34 3.26
CA HIS A 140 -21.34 -0.84 2.90
C HIS A 140 -22.12 -1.43 4.09
N TYR A 141 -21.48 -1.47 5.26
CA TYR A 141 -22.08 -1.98 6.49
C TYR A 141 -22.46 -0.82 7.41
N LYS A 142 -23.71 -0.83 7.90
CA LYS A 142 -24.21 0.15 8.87
C LYS A 142 -23.60 -0.08 10.27
N ILE A 143 -22.31 0.19 10.40
CA ILE A 143 -21.54 0.02 11.64
C ILE A 143 -21.78 1.22 12.56
N ASP A 144 -22.01 0.98 13.85
CA ASP A 144 -22.17 2.05 14.83
C ASP A 144 -20.87 2.86 15.02
N ASN A 145 -21.04 4.15 15.37
CA ASN A 145 -19.92 5.08 15.47
C ASN A 145 -18.83 4.65 16.46
N ILE A 146 -19.19 3.99 17.57
CA ILE A 146 -18.21 3.50 18.55
C ILE A 146 -17.28 2.45 17.95
N TYR A 147 -17.81 1.52 17.14
CA TYR A 147 -17.02 0.51 16.45
C TYR A 147 -16.23 1.11 15.29
N LYS A 148 -16.75 2.13 14.60
CA LYS A 148 -15.98 2.86 13.58
C LYS A 148 -14.69 3.44 14.15
N ILE A 149 -14.79 4.16 15.27
CA ILE A 149 -13.64 4.74 15.96
C ILE A 149 -12.67 3.64 16.41
N GLY A 150 -13.18 2.59 17.06
CA GLY A 150 -12.36 1.46 17.53
C GLY A 150 -11.58 0.78 16.40
N LEU A 151 -12.26 0.44 15.30
CA LEU A 151 -11.63 -0.19 14.13
C LEU A 151 -10.60 0.72 13.46
N THR A 152 -10.88 2.02 13.33
CA THR A 152 -9.91 2.98 12.80
C THR A 152 -8.66 3.06 13.67
N MET A 153 -8.81 3.10 15.00
CA MET A 153 -7.67 3.11 15.92
C MET A 153 -6.84 1.82 15.80
N ILE A 154 -7.49 0.65 15.73
CA ILE A 154 -6.79 -0.63 15.54
C ILE A 154 -6.00 -0.64 14.23
N VAL A 155 -6.61 -0.23 13.11
CA VAL A 155 -5.92 -0.16 11.82
C VAL A 155 -4.71 0.77 11.85
N ILE A 156 -4.84 1.95 12.48
CA ILE A 156 -3.73 2.89 12.63
C ILE A 156 -2.60 2.26 13.45
N LEU A 157 -2.90 1.64 14.60
CA LEU A 157 -1.90 1.01 15.46
C LEU A 157 -1.17 -0.14 14.75
N LEU A 158 -1.92 -1.01 14.07
CA LEU A 158 -1.34 -2.11 13.29
C LEU A 158 -0.43 -1.57 12.18
N LYS A 159 -0.83 -0.50 11.50
CA LYS A 159 -0.02 0.07 10.43
C LYS A 159 1.25 0.75 10.94
N VAL A 160 1.18 1.48 12.06
CA VAL A 160 2.37 2.05 12.70
C VAL A 160 3.34 0.94 13.11
N PHE A 161 2.84 -0.14 13.69
CA PHE A 161 3.65 -1.30 14.05
C PHE A 161 4.30 -1.95 12.82
N GLN A 162 3.54 -2.16 11.74
CA GLN A 162 4.07 -2.67 10.47
C GLN A 162 5.19 -1.79 9.91
N GLU A 163 4.99 -0.48 9.87
CA GLU A 163 5.97 0.49 9.36
C GLU A 163 7.24 0.51 10.24
N TYR A 164 7.10 0.37 11.56
CA TYR A 164 8.22 0.25 12.48
C TYR A 164 9.07 -0.99 12.15
N LEU A 165 8.43 -2.16 11.98
CA LEU A 165 9.12 -3.39 11.61
C LEU A 165 9.81 -3.28 10.24
N MET A 166 9.20 -2.63 9.26
CA MET A 166 9.75 -2.55 7.90
C MET A 166 10.89 -1.52 7.75
N HIS A 167 10.89 -0.45 8.55
CA HIS A 167 11.79 0.69 8.36
C HIS A 167 12.80 0.92 9.48
N TYR A 168 12.55 0.41 10.68
CA TYR A 168 13.41 0.65 11.85
C TYR A 168 14.14 -0.61 12.30
N GLU A 169 13.42 -1.73 12.40
CA GLU A 169 14.00 -3.00 12.80
C GLU A 169 14.55 -3.74 11.57
N ASN A 170 15.84 -4.10 11.58
CA ASN A 170 16.42 -5.01 10.60
C ASN A 170 15.99 -6.47 10.86
N LEU A 171 14.77 -6.69 11.36
CA LEU A 171 14.29 -8.03 11.67
C LEU A 171 14.07 -8.78 10.36
N SER A 172 14.66 -9.97 10.29
CA SER A 172 14.38 -10.93 9.22
C SER A 172 12.92 -11.40 9.32
N ILE A 173 12.33 -11.76 8.19
CA ILE A 173 10.95 -12.29 8.14
C ILE A 173 10.78 -13.52 9.06
N GLU A 174 11.85 -14.32 9.24
CA GLU A 174 11.86 -15.47 10.16
C GLU A 174 11.71 -15.05 11.62
N GLU A 175 12.33 -13.94 12.05
CA GLU A 175 12.17 -13.42 13.40
C GLU A 175 10.75 -12.88 13.64
N ILE A 176 10.16 -12.23 12.64
CA ILE A 176 8.76 -11.74 12.72
C ILE A 176 7.77 -12.91 12.85
N ILE A 177 7.94 -13.96 12.04
CA ILE A 177 7.10 -15.16 12.12
C ILE A 177 7.26 -15.86 13.48
N ASN A 178 8.48 -15.90 14.04
CA ASN A 178 8.73 -16.47 15.36
C ASN A 178 8.13 -15.64 16.50
N ILE A 179 8.00 -14.31 16.35
CA ILE A 179 7.36 -13.45 17.36
C ILE A 179 5.83 -13.60 17.33
N ILE A 180 5.23 -13.75 16.14
CA ILE A 180 3.77 -13.86 15.96
C ILE A 180 3.26 -15.28 16.28
N SER A 181 4.11 -16.30 16.25
CA SER A 181 3.74 -17.69 16.54
C SER A 181 3.79 -18.06 18.03
N ILE A 182 3.93 -17.07 18.91
CA ILE A 182 3.82 -17.16 20.38
C ILE A 182 2.43 -16.68 20.81
#